data_AF-A0A9D8F539-F1
#
_entry.id   AF-A0A9D8F539-F1
#
_cell.length_a   1.000
_cell.length_b   1.000
_cell.length_c   1.000
_cell.angle_alpha   90.00
_cell.angle_beta   90.00
_cell.angle_gamma   90.00
#
_symmetry.space_group_name_H-M   'P 1'
#
loop_
_entity.id
_entity.type
_entity.pdbx_description
1 polymer ?
#
loop_
_entity_poly.entity_id
_entity_poly.type
_entity_poly.pdbx_seq_one_letter_code
_entity_poly.pdbx_strand_id
1 'polypeptide(L)'
;METSRRNFAALLGALAAAPLWDQAVAEAQTQGTVTADTLRALLDAQGGAGIFADPARFAELQSAVTRSAIIVAALRAFDVPADVPPAVMFSRS
;
A
#
# COMPACT_ATOMS: atom_id res chain seq x y z
N MET A 1 15.25 14.20 13.54
CA MET A 1 15.20 13.68 12.16
C MET A 1 14.48 14.72 11.32
N GLU A 2 15.20 15.45 10.46
CA GLU A 2 14.55 16.44 9.57
C GLU A 2 13.85 15.71 8.43
N THR A 3 12.53 15.68 8.45
CA THR A 3 11.72 15.12 7.37
C THR A 3 11.73 16.09 6.20
N SER A 4 12.36 15.71 5.09
CA SER A 4 12.32 16.52 3.86
C SER A 4 10.88 16.65 3.35
N ARG A 5 10.57 17.75 2.65
CA ARG A 5 9.25 17.94 2.00
C ARG A 5 8.84 16.77 1.10
N ARG A 6 9.83 16.09 0.49
CA ARG A 6 9.61 14.89 -0.33
C ARG A 6 9.16 13.70 0.50
N ASN A 7 9.78 13.48 1.66
CA ASN A 7 9.37 12.42 2.58
C ASN A 7 7.98 12.70 3.17
N PHE A 8 7.67 13.97 3.46
CA PHE A 8 6.35 14.37 3.92
C PHE A 8 5.27 14.18 2.85
N ALA A 9 5.54 14.57 1.60
CA ALA A 9 4.63 14.34 0.47
C ALA A 9 4.43 12.84 0.17
N ALA A 10 5.48 12.02 0.27
CA ALA A 10 5.38 10.56 0.15
C ALA A 10 4.52 9.97 1.28
N LEU A 11 4.64 10.48 2.51
CA LEU A 11 3.81 10.09 3.64
C LEU A 11 2.34 10.48 3.45
N LEU A 12 2.06 11.70 2.97
CA LEU A 12 0.70 12.15 2.66
C LEU A 12 0.10 11.39 1.47
N GLY A 13 0.88 11.09 0.44
CA GLY A 13 0.44 10.25 -0.68
C GLY A 13 0.13 8.82 -0.25
N ALA A 14 0.95 8.25 0.65
CA ALA A 14 0.69 6.95 1.26
C ALA A 14 -0.59 6.96 2.12
N LEU A 15 -0.85 8.05 2.85
CA LEU A 15 -2.08 8.22 3.63
C LEU A 15 -3.32 8.43 2.74
N ALA A 16 -3.19 9.18 1.65
CA ALA A 16 -4.27 9.38 0.67
C ALA A 16 -4.62 8.08 -0.09
N ALA A 17 -3.64 7.19 -0.26
CA ALA A 17 -3.83 5.88 -0.87
C ALA A 17 -4.36 4.81 0.13
N ALA A 18 -4.51 5.10 1.42
CA ALA A 18 -4.91 4.10 2.42
C ALA A 18 -6.27 3.43 2.11
N PRO A 19 -7.35 4.15 1.72
CA PRO A 19 -8.61 3.52 1.35
C PRO A 19 -8.50 2.65 0.10
N LEU A 20 -7.67 3.07 -0.86
CA LEU A 20 -7.39 2.30 -2.09
C LEU A 20 -6.59 1.03 -1.78
N TRP A 21 -5.72 1.08 -0.77
CA TRP A 21 -5.02 -0.09 -0.25
C TRP A 21 -5.98 -1.09 0.39
N ASP A 22 -6.96 -0.63 1.17
CA ASP A 22 -7.97 -1.51 1.75
C ASP A 22 -8.83 -2.17 0.65
N GLN A 23 -9.17 -1.44 -0.40
CA GLN A 23 -9.85 -1.99 -1.58
C GLN A 23 -8.97 -3.03 -2.29
N ALA A 24 -7.69 -2.75 -2.52
CA ALA A 24 -6.76 -3.70 -3.13
C ALA A 24 -6.62 -4.99 -2.29
N VAL A 25 -6.60 -4.87 -0.96
CA VAL A 25 -6.61 -6.03 -0.05
C VAL A 25 -7.90 -6.83 -0.19
N ALA A 26 -9.06 -6.19 -0.23
CA ALA A 26 -10.34 -6.86 -0.41
C ALA A 26 -10.44 -7.60 -1.75
N GLU A 27 -9.99 -6.96 -2.84
CA GLU A 27 -9.92 -7.56 -4.17
C GLU A 27 -8.98 -8.76 -4.20
N ALA A 28 -7.76 -8.62 -3.67
CA ALA A 28 -6.79 -9.70 -3.63
C ALA A 28 -7.29 -10.91 -2.81
N GLN A 29 -7.98 -10.69 -1.69
CA GLN A 29 -8.56 -11.76 -0.86
C GLN A 29 -9.77 -12.44 -1.51
N THR A 30 -10.61 -11.69 -2.21
CA THR A 30 -11.87 -12.21 -2.77
C THR A 30 -11.67 -12.82 -4.16
N GLN A 31 -10.82 -12.22 -4.99
CA GLN A 31 -10.65 -12.54 -6.40
C GLN A 31 -9.28 -13.15 -6.72
N GLY A 32 -8.35 -13.16 -5.75
CA GLY A 32 -6.97 -13.62 -5.95
C GLY A 32 -6.08 -12.64 -6.72
N THR A 33 -6.61 -11.49 -7.15
CA THR A 33 -5.88 -10.45 -7.87
C THR A 33 -6.46 -9.08 -7.57
N VAL A 34 -5.61 -8.06 -7.62
CA VAL A 34 -6.05 -6.65 -7.67
C VAL A 34 -6.48 -6.32 -9.09
N THR A 35 -7.56 -5.57 -9.24
CA THR A 35 -8.06 -5.15 -10.55
C THR A 35 -7.15 -4.09 -11.19
N ALA A 36 -7.20 -3.96 -12.52
CA ALA A 36 -6.43 -2.95 -13.22
C ALA A 36 -6.85 -1.52 -12.82
N ASP A 37 -8.12 -1.30 -12.49
CA ASP A 37 -8.64 0.01 -12.12
C ASP A 37 -8.18 0.43 -10.73
N THR A 38 -8.21 -0.47 -9.76
CA THR A 38 -7.66 -0.24 -8.41
C THR A 38 -6.15 0.02 -8.46
N LEU A 39 -5.43 -0.70 -9.33
CA LEU A 39 -4.00 -0.46 -9.53
C LEU A 39 -3.73 0.94 -10.11
N ARG A 40 -4.51 1.38 -11.11
CA ARG A 40 -4.38 2.73 -11.69
C ARG A 40 -4.70 3.81 -10.65
N ALA A 41 -5.76 3.63 -9.87
CA ALA A 41 -6.12 4.56 -8.81
C ALA A 41 -5.00 4.69 -7.75
N LEU A 42 -4.36 3.58 -7.37
CA LEU A 42 -3.21 3.58 -6.45
C LEU A 42 -2.02 4.35 -7.04
N LEU A 43 -1.74 4.18 -8.34
CA LEU A 43 -0.68 4.90 -9.03
C LEU A 43 -0.98 6.40 -9.15
N ASP A 44 -2.21 6.75 -9.47
CA ASP A 44 -2.66 8.14 -9.59
C ASP A 44 -2.54 8.86 -8.24
N ALA A 45 -2.88 8.18 -7.14
CA ALA A 45 -2.73 8.68 -5.78
C ALA A 45 -1.26 8.94 -5.37
N GLN A 46 -0.29 8.26 -5.99
CA GLN A 46 1.14 8.43 -5.71
C GLN A 46 1.81 9.55 -6.52
N GLY A 47 1.09 10.18 -7.45
CA GLY A 47 1.59 11.30 -8.24
C GLY A 47 2.18 10.88 -9.58
N GLY A 48 1.29 10.49 -10.50
CA GLY A 48 1.52 10.54 -11.94
C GLY A 48 1.42 9.20 -12.67
N ALA A 49 0.39 9.07 -13.51
CA ALA A 49 0.09 7.93 -14.40
C ALA A 49 1.22 7.52 -15.37
N GLY A 50 2.28 8.32 -15.51
CA GLY A 50 3.24 8.27 -16.62
C GLY A 50 4.28 7.15 -16.60
N ILE A 51 4.34 6.31 -15.55
CA ILE A 51 5.42 5.32 -15.38
C ILE A 51 5.10 3.91 -15.89
N PHE A 52 3.84 3.58 -16.24
CA PHE A 52 3.45 2.20 -16.61
C PHE A 52 2.55 2.10 -17.85
N ALA A 53 2.84 2.89 -18.90
CA ALA A 53 2.15 2.76 -20.19
C ALA A 53 2.47 1.45 -20.93
N ASP A 54 3.57 0.78 -20.57
CA ASP A 54 3.94 -0.55 -21.07
C ASP A 54 3.04 -1.63 -20.45
N PRO A 55 2.24 -2.36 -21.25
CA PRO A 55 1.36 -3.43 -20.76
C PRO A 55 2.10 -4.53 -19.98
N ALA A 56 3.34 -4.85 -20.36
CA ALA A 56 4.13 -5.88 -19.66
C ALA A 56 4.50 -5.43 -18.24
N ARG A 57 4.91 -4.17 -18.11
CA ARG A 57 5.24 -3.55 -16.80
C ARG A 57 4.01 -3.38 -15.92
N PHE A 58 2.85 -3.10 -16.52
CA PHE A 58 1.60 -3.03 -15.80
C PHE A 58 1.21 -4.39 -15.19
N ALA A 59 1.35 -5.48 -15.94
CA ALA A 59 1.07 -6.83 -15.44
C ALA A 59 2.04 -7.27 -14.33
N GLU A 60 3.33 -6.97 -14.46
CA GLU A 60 4.32 -7.20 -13.40
C GLU A 60 3.95 -6.45 -12.11
N LEU A 61 3.58 -5.18 -12.25
CA LEU A 61 3.16 -4.34 -11.14
C LEU A 61 1.88 -4.87 -10.48
N GLN A 62 0.88 -5.28 -11.27
CA GLN A 62 -0.35 -5.86 -10.75
C GLN A 62 -0.07 -7.11 -9.92
N SER A 63 0.83 -7.98 -10.39
CA SER A 63 1.26 -9.17 -9.65
C SER A 63 1.98 -8.79 -8.34
N ALA A 64 2.83 -7.77 -8.35
CA ALA A 64 3.56 -7.31 -7.16
C ALA A 64 2.61 -6.68 -6.11
N VAL A 65 1.66 -5.85 -6.54
CA VAL A 65 0.68 -5.22 -5.66
C VAL A 65 -0.28 -6.26 -5.07
N THR A 66 -0.72 -7.24 -5.87
CA THR A 66 -1.53 -8.37 -5.39
C THR A 66 -0.81 -9.14 -4.29
N ARG A 67 0.46 -9.51 -4.52
CA ARG A 67 1.27 -10.20 -3.50
C ARG A 67 1.41 -9.37 -2.22
N SER A 68 1.68 -8.08 -2.37
CA SER A 68 1.78 -7.15 -1.23
C SER A 68 0.46 -7.07 -0.45
N ALA A 69 -0.67 -6.96 -1.14
CA ALA A 69 -1.99 -6.89 -0.52
C ALA A 69 -2.32 -8.17 0.29
N ILE A 70 -1.97 -9.35 -0.23
CA ILE A 70 -2.11 -10.63 0.48
C ILE A 70 -1.24 -10.64 1.75
N ILE A 71 0.02 -10.21 1.64
CA ILE A 71 0.94 -10.14 2.80
C ILE A 71 0.40 -9.18 3.86
N VAL A 72 -0.05 -7.99 3.46
CA VAL A 72 -0.64 -7.00 4.37
C VAL A 72 -1.86 -7.56 5.09
N ALA A 73 -2.73 -8.28 4.39
CA ALA A 73 -3.88 -8.95 4.99
C ALA A 73 -3.45 -9.97 6.05
N ALA A 74 -2.46 -10.82 5.73
CA ALA A 74 -1.94 -11.81 6.64
C ALA A 74 -1.29 -11.17 7.89
N LEU A 75 -0.54 -10.09 7.70
CA LEU A 75 0.08 -9.34 8.81
C LEU A 75 -0.97 -8.66 9.71
N ARG A 76 -2.06 -8.13 9.15
CA ARG A 76 -3.15 -7.52 9.92
C ARG A 76 -3.98 -8.56 10.68
N ALA A 77 -4.08 -9.77 10.15
CA ALA A 77 -4.78 -10.88 10.81
C ALA A 77 -3.94 -11.56 11.90
N PHE A 78 -2.64 -11.25 11.97
CA PHE A 78 -1.77 -11.79 13.00
C PHE A 78 -2.14 -11.19 14.37
N ASP A 79 -2.54 -12.07 15.29
CA ASP A 79 -2.84 -11.69 16.66
C ASP A 79 -1.54 -11.39 17.41
N VAL A 80 -1.31 -10.13 17.75
CA VAL A 80 -0.13 -9.69 18.49
C VAL A 80 -0.42 -9.84 19.98
N PRO A 81 0.33 -10.67 20.73
CA PRO A 81 0.15 -10.81 22.16
C PRO A 81 0.31 -9.46 22.89
N ALA A 82 -0.57 -9.20 23.85
CA ALA A 82 -0.63 -7.91 24.55
C ALA A 82 0.63 -7.58 25.38
N ASP A 83 1.46 -8.59 25.66
CA ASP A 83 2.72 -8.48 26.39
C ASP A 83 3.92 -8.14 25.49
N VAL A 84 3.75 -8.10 24.17
CA VAL A 84 4.81 -7.74 23.22
C VAL A 84 4.78 -6.22 22.98
N PRO A 85 5.78 -5.46 23.48
CA PRO A 85 5.84 -4.04 23.22
C PRO A 85 6.18 -3.77 21.74
N PRO A 86 5.63 -2.69 21.14
CA PRO A 86 5.96 -2.32 19.77
C PRO A 86 7.44 -1.93 19.66
N ALA A 87 8.06 -2.26 18.53
CA ALA A 87 9.46 -1.94 18.26
C ALA A 87 9.76 -0.43 18.23
N VAL A 88 8.75 0.39 17.95
CA VAL A 88 8.84 1.85 17.93
C VAL A 88 7.64 2.42 18.67
N MET A 89 7.90 3.29 19.66
CA MET A 89 6.89 4.09 20.35
C MET A 89 7.08 5.56 19.98
N PHE A 90 6.01 6.22 19.54
CA PHE A 90 6.00 7.67 19.36
C PHE A 90 5.40 8.32 20.61
N SER A 91 6.17 9.18 21.30
CA SER A 91 5.66 10.01 22.40
C SER A 91 5.51 11.46 21.96
N ARG A 92 4.44 12.12 22.41
CA ARG A 92 4.34 13.59 22.36
C ARG A 92 5.02 14.14 23.62
N SER A 93 6.26 14.59 23.48
CA SER A 93 6.95 15.41 24.49
C SER A 93 6.63 16.88 24.29
#